data_AF-A0A928XLP6-F1
#
_entry.id   AF-A0A928XLP6-F1
#
_cell.length_a   1.000
_cell.length_b   1.000
_cell.length_c   1.000
_cell.angle_alpha   90.00
_cell.angle_beta   90.00
_cell.angle_gamma   90.00
#
_symmetry.space_group_name_H-M   'P 1'
#
loop_
_entity.id
_entity.type
_entity.pdbx_description
1 polymer ?
#
loop_
_entity_poly.entity_id
_entity_poly.type
_entity_poly.pdbx_seq_one_letter_code
_entity_poly.pdbx_strand_id
1 'polypeptide(L)'
;MRRSLALGLLVSACLVPGCGSDDDGGGSGGSGGSGTGGSGTGGSGTGGSGTGGSGTGGTAGSGTGGAAGSGTGGSAGSASGGTAGSGTGGAGTGGAGTGGAGTGGAGGKQGSGQSKSQKIGAAGGSITFELVTLTIPAGALAADTDITITSVAKAGTGAFLSPVYKFDPPLLTFSKPAHVKFALPSAPPSSSNVYWTTDNSTSMSPLTTTKSGNDIEADITKFSCGAPCYCATEPCACTAPAPECQKGGSA
;
A
#
# COMPACT_ATOMS: atom_id res chain seq x y z
N MET A 1 32.18 -43.32 -11.14
CA MET A 1 33.24 -42.45 -11.70
C MET A 1 33.09 -41.07 -11.10
N ARG A 2 33.99 -40.67 -10.21
CA ARG A 2 33.93 -39.41 -9.45
C ARG A 2 34.53 -38.30 -10.31
N ARG A 3 33.73 -37.32 -10.73
CA ARG A 3 34.20 -36.14 -11.47
C ARG A 3 34.38 -34.98 -10.48
N SER A 4 35.62 -34.77 -10.07
CA SER A 4 36.08 -33.50 -9.50
C SER A 4 35.89 -32.40 -10.53
N LEU A 5 35.09 -31.37 -10.23
CA LEU A 5 35.12 -30.11 -10.95
C LEU A 5 35.93 -29.10 -10.14
N ALA A 6 37.01 -28.61 -10.77
CA ALA A 6 37.90 -27.61 -10.24
C ALA A 6 37.22 -26.23 -10.22
N LEU A 7 37.35 -25.56 -9.08
CA LEU A 7 36.87 -24.24 -8.76
C LEU A 7 37.81 -23.20 -9.41
N GLY A 8 37.37 -22.56 -10.50
CA GLY A 8 38.08 -21.46 -11.15
C GLY A 8 37.67 -20.12 -10.56
N LEU A 9 38.52 -19.54 -9.70
CA LEU A 9 38.38 -18.21 -9.13
C LEU A 9 38.79 -17.16 -10.19
N LEU A 10 37.84 -16.43 -10.77
CA LEU A 10 38.13 -15.31 -11.68
C LEU A 10 38.06 -13.99 -10.91
N VAL A 11 39.22 -13.43 -10.58
CA VAL A 11 39.37 -12.09 -10.01
C VAL A 11 39.29 -11.08 -11.15
N SER A 12 38.23 -10.28 -11.20
CA SER A 12 38.11 -9.17 -12.14
C SER A 12 38.27 -7.85 -11.39
N ALA A 13 39.41 -7.19 -11.62
CA ALA A 13 39.72 -5.86 -11.12
C ALA A 13 39.38 -4.83 -12.20
N CYS A 14 38.44 -3.93 -11.92
CA CYS A 14 38.24 -2.71 -12.69
C CYS A 14 38.48 -1.50 -11.77
N LEU A 15 39.58 -0.79 -12.06
CA LEU A 15 39.94 0.54 -11.59
C LEU A 15 39.75 1.50 -12.78
N VAL A 16 38.94 2.56 -12.64
CA VAL A 16 39.33 3.96 -12.96
C VAL A 16 38.26 4.99 -12.47
N PRO A 17 38.65 6.26 -12.25
CA PRO A 17 37.92 7.31 -11.52
C PRO A 17 37.30 8.40 -12.43
N GLY A 18 36.58 9.38 -11.83
CA GLY A 18 36.59 10.76 -12.34
C GLY A 18 35.27 11.56 -12.29
N CYS A 19 35.23 12.57 -11.41
CA CYS A 19 34.97 14.01 -11.68
C CYS A 19 33.76 14.48 -12.52
N GLY A 20 33.01 15.47 -11.96
CA GLY A 20 32.17 16.45 -12.68
C GLY A 20 30.94 16.86 -11.85
N SER A 21 31.03 17.87 -10.97
CA SER A 21 30.82 19.32 -11.21
C SER A 21 29.35 19.74 -11.25
N ASP A 22 28.96 20.47 -10.20
CA ASP A 22 28.20 21.73 -10.17
C ASP A 22 27.04 21.93 -11.15
N ASP A 23 25.82 22.14 -10.62
CA ASP A 23 24.84 23.08 -11.18
C ASP A 23 23.80 23.49 -10.13
N ASP A 24 23.91 24.73 -9.68
CA ASP A 24 22.93 25.48 -8.89
C ASP A 24 21.73 25.87 -9.76
N GLY A 25 20.54 25.37 -9.42
CA GLY A 25 19.29 25.68 -10.12
C GLY A 25 18.18 26.10 -9.17
N GLY A 26 18.22 27.36 -8.72
CA GLY A 26 17.13 27.99 -7.99
C GLY A 26 15.88 28.19 -8.86
N GLY A 27 14.76 27.57 -8.46
CA GLY A 27 13.45 27.74 -9.08
C GLY A 27 12.41 28.19 -8.06
N SER A 28 12.30 29.50 -7.86
CA SER A 28 11.17 30.16 -7.21
C SER A 28 10.00 30.28 -8.18
N GLY A 29 8.78 29.91 -7.78
CA GLY A 29 7.56 30.39 -8.45
C GLY A 29 6.43 29.38 -8.50
N GLY A 30 5.37 29.64 -7.75
CA GLY A 30 4.14 28.82 -7.79
C GLY A 30 3.07 29.28 -6.81
N SER A 31 2.72 30.57 -6.81
CA SER A 31 1.51 31.09 -6.17
C SER A 31 0.33 30.91 -7.12
N GLY A 32 -0.73 30.20 -6.71
CA GLY A 32 -2.01 30.25 -7.42
C GLY A 32 -2.93 29.08 -7.14
N GLY A 33 -4.08 29.35 -6.50
CA GLY A 33 -5.19 28.40 -6.45
C GLY A 33 -6.10 28.53 -5.22
N SER A 34 -6.71 29.71 -5.00
CA SER A 34 -7.87 29.81 -4.10
C SER A 34 -9.10 29.23 -4.80
N GLY A 35 -9.52 28.04 -4.37
CA GLY A 35 -10.82 27.46 -4.70
C GLY A 35 -11.79 27.66 -3.54
N THR A 36 -12.71 28.61 -3.66
CA THR A 36 -13.84 28.81 -2.75
C THR A 36 -15.00 27.88 -3.16
N GLY A 37 -15.13 26.75 -2.46
CA GLY A 37 -16.24 25.81 -2.63
C GLY A 37 -17.31 25.98 -1.55
N GLY A 38 -18.38 26.70 -1.89
CA GLY A 38 -19.77 26.55 -1.43
C GLY A 38 -20.06 26.23 0.04
N SER A 39 -20.36 27.26 0.83
CA SER A 39 -21.06 27.13 2.11
C SER A 39 -22.55 26.88 1.89
N GLY A 40 -23.03 25.67 2.17
CA GLY A 40 -24.45 25.37 2.31
C GLY A 40 -24.97 25.89 3.65
N THR A 41 -25.97 26.77 3.63
CA THR A 41 -26.65 27.29 4.82
C THR A 41 -27.61 26.23 5.38
N GLY A 42 -27.20 25.54 6.44
CA GLY A 42 -28.11 24.77 7.30
C GLY A 42 -28.99 25.71 8.11
N GLY A 43 -30.30 25.55 7.98
CA GLY A 43 -31.32 26.42 8.58
C GLY A 43 -31.32 26.44 10.11
N SER A 44 -31.70 27.59 10.65
CA SER A 44 -31.87 27.86 12.08
C SER A 44 -33.16 27.20 12.58
N GLY A 45 -33.04 26.09 13.31
CA GLY A 45 -34.15 25.51 14.08
C GLY A 45 -34.04 25.91 15.55
N THR A 46 -34.98 26.70 16.06
CA THR A 46 -35.13 26.99 17.48
C THR A 46 -36.02 25.95 18.16
N GLY A 47 -35.49 25.31 19.21
CA GLY A 47 -36.27 24.88 20.37
C GLY A 47 -37.04 23.56 20.29
N GLY A 48 -36.57 22.57 21.03
CA GLY A 48 -37.36 21.39 21.40
C GLY A 48 -36.48 20.41 22.18
N SER A 49 -36.69 20.31 23.49
CA SER A 49 -36.06 19.33 24.36
C SER A 49 -36.51 17.91 23.94
N GLY A 50 -35.76 17.30 23.02
CA GLY A 50 -35.96 15.94 22.56
C GLY A 50 -34.92 15.00 23.15
N THR A 51 -35.37 13.89 23.71
CA THR A 51 -34.55 12.74 24.10
C THR A 51 -33.80 12.19 22.89
N GLY A 52 -32.52 11.83 23.09
CA GLY A 52 -31.51 11.63 22.06
C GLY A 52 -31.91 10.73 20.88
N GLY A 53 -31.86 11.32 19.69
CA GLY A 53 -31.81 10.62 18.41
C GLY A 53 -30.43 10.74 17.77
N SER A 54 -29.97 9.67 17.13
CA SER A 54 -28.72 9.60 16.38
C SER A 54 -28.81 10.40 15.09
N GLY A 55 -28.16 11.57 15.03
CA GLY A 55 -28.06 12.42 13.85
C GLY A 55 -26.63 12.53 13.33
N THR A 56 -26.45 12.47 12.01
CA THR A 56 -25.19 12.81 11.34
C THR A 56 -25.07 14.33 11.20
N GLY A 57 -24.17 14.91 11.99
CA GLY A 57 -23.46 16.18 11.78
C GLY A 57 -24.23 17.38 11.22
N GLY A 58 -24.90 18.14 12.10
CA GLY A 58 -25.25 19.54 11.85
C GLY A 58 -24.24 20.50 12.51
N THR A 59 -24.04 21.68 11.91
CA THR A 59 -23.16 22.75 12.42
C THR A 59 -23.62 23.23 13.80
N ALA A 60 -22.70 23.39 14.74
CA ALA A 60 -22.99 23.69 16.14
C ALA A 60 -23.69 25.05 16.32
N GLY A 61 -24.96 25.03 16.72
CA GLY A 61 -25.65 26.19 17.27
C GLY A 61 -25.21 26.46 18.70
N SER A 62 -25.02 27.73 19.06
CA SER A 62 -24.68 28.19 20.41
C SER A 62 -25.84 27.94 21.39
N GLY A 63 -25.84 26.77 22.03
CA GLY A 63 -26.73 26.43 23.14
C GLY A 63 -25.97 26.41 24.46
N THR A 64 -26.53 27.03 25.50
CA THR A 64 -26.05 26.92 26.88
C THR A 64 -26.39 25.54 27.46
N GLY A 65 -25.36 24.77 27.84
CA GLY A 65 -25.39 23.76 28.89
C GLY A 65 -26.42 22.62 28.78
N GLY A 66 -26.26 21.74 27.78
CA GLY A 66 -26.85 20.40 27.81
C GLY A 66 -25.89 19.38 28.42
N ALA A 67 -26.38 18.49 29.28
CA ALA A 67 -25.60 17.41 29.89
C ALA A 67 -24.94 16.51 28.83
N ALA A 68 -23.72 16.04 29.12
CA ALA A 68 -22.94 15.18 28.23
C ALA A 68 -23.71 13.91 27.87
N GLY A 69 -24.19 13.83 26.63
CA GLY A 69 -24.76 12.60 26.08
C GLY A 69 -23.68 11.57 25.83
N SER A 70 -23.89 10.33 26.26
CA SER A 70 -23.02 9.20 25.94
C SER A 70 -23.19 8.82 24.46
N GLY A 71 -22.38 9.40 23.59
CA GLY A 71 -22.23 8.90 22.23
C GLY A 71 -21.40 7.62 22.25
N THR A 72 -21.98 6.49 21.82
CA THR A 72 -21.18 5.32 21.43
C THR A 72 -20.27 5.74 20.28
N GLY A 73 -18.96 5.63 20.48
CA GLY A 73 -17.95 6.01 19.50
C GLY A 73 -18.24 5.38 18.15
N GLY A 74 -18.42 6.21 17.12
CA GLY A 74 -18.49 5.73 15.75
C GLY A 74 -17.22 4.98 15.39
N SER A 75 -17.36 3.88 14.67
CA SER A 75 -16.23 3.12 14.14
C SER A 75 -15.28 4.04 13.38
N ALA A 76 -13.99 3.92 13.66
CA ALA A 76 -12.95 4.72 13.01
C ALA A 76 -13.02 4.55 11.48
N GLY A 77 -13.50 5.58 10.79
CA GLY A 77 -13.41 5.67 9.35
C GLY A 77 -11.95 5.74 8.92
N SER A 78 -11.58 4.96 7.90
CA SER A 78 -10.25 4.99 7.29
C SER A 78 -9.95 6.40 6.78
N ALA A 79 -9.12 7.15 7.51
CA ALA A 79 -8.68 8.47 7.10
C ALA A 79 -7.66 8.35 5.96
N SER A 80 -8.09 8.69 4.74
CA SER A 80 -7.18 9.22 3.73
C SER A 80 -6.98 10.72 4.02
N GLY A 81 -5.74 11.18 3.95
CA GLY A 81 -5.26 12.42 4.55
C GLY A 81 -6.14 13.66 4.33
N GLY A 82 -6.65 14.21 5.44
CA GLY A 82 -7.19 15.57 5.50
C GLY A 82 -6.16 16.51 6.11
N THR A 83 -5.92 17.64 5.45
CA THR A 83 -5.10 18.75 5.96
C THR A 83 -5.75 19.33 7.22
N ALA A 84 -4.97 19.56 8.28
CA ALA A 84 -5.46 20.18 9.51
C ALA A 84 -6.02 21.58 9.21
N GLY A 85 -7.35 21.72 9.29
CA GLY A 85 -8.03 23.00 9.19
C GLY A 85 -7.76 23.84 10.45
N SER A 86 -7.20 25.03 10.26
CA SER A 86 -7.08 26.06 11.30
C SER A 86 -8.46 26.61 11.63
N GLY A 87 -9.06 26.12 12.72
CA GLY A 87 -10.25 26.72 13.32
C GLY A 87 -9.86 27.56 14.54
N THR A 88 -10.16 28.86 14.53
CA THR A 88 -10.05 29.71 15.71
C THR A 88 -11.24 29.47 16.63
N GLY A 89 -11.13 28.47 17.50
CA GLY A 89 -12.08 28.18 18.56
C GLY A 89 -12.01 29.22 19.68
N GLY A 90 -13.16 29.80 20.02
CA GLY A 90 -13.32 30.62 21.22
C GLY A 90 -13.00 29.83 22.50
N ALA A 91 -12.45 30.52 23.49
CA ALA A 91 -11.99 29.96 24.75
C ALA A 91 -13.15 29.37 25.57
N GLY A 92 -13.43 28.08 25.35
CA GLY A 92 -14.22 27.26 26.28
C GLY A 92 -13.29 26.61 27.31
N THR A 93 -13.67 26.66 28.58
CA THR A 93 -13.03 25.90 29.66
C THR A 93 -13.37 24.41 29.51
N GLY A 94 -12.74 23.75 28.54
CA GLY A 94 -12.86 22.32 28.33
C GLY A 94 -12.08 21.56 29.39
N GLY A 95 -12.77 20.68 30.13
CA GLY A 95 -12.12 19.71 31.00
C GLY A 95 -11.10 18.89 30.20
N ALA A 96 -9.96 18.59 30.83
CA ALA A 96 -8.87 17.84 30.24
C ALA A 96 -9.38 16.45 29.80
N GLY A 97 -9.73 16.33 28.52
CA GLY A 97 -9.98 15.04 27.89
C GLY A 97 -8.66 14.28 27.83
N THR A 98 -8.62 13.10 28.44
CA THR A 98 -7.51 12.16 28.26
C THR A 98 -7.58 11.65 26.81
N GLY A 99 -6.90 12.37 25.90
CA GLY A 99 -6.71 11.91 24.54
C GLY A 99 -6.05 10.52 24.58
N GLY A 100 -6.79 9.50 24.17
CA GLY A 100 -6.24 8.16 24.02
C GLY A 100 -5.08 8.22 23.05
N ALA A 101 -3.92 7.72 23.48
CA ALA A 101 -2.75 7.62 22.62
C ALA A 101 -3.12 6.76 21.40
N GLY A 102 -3.27 7.40 20.24
CA GLY A 102 -3.41 6.69 18.98
C GLY A 102 -2.17 5.83 18.78
N THR A 103 -2.34 4.51 18.69
CA THR A 103 -1.26 3.60 18.35
C THR A 103 -0.93 3.82 16.88
N GLY A 104 0.05 4.69 16.60
CA GLY A 104 0.63 4.83 15.28
C GLY A 104 1.19 3.50 14.84
N GLY A 105 0.40 2.75 14.05
CA GLY A 105 0.79 1.45 13.52
C GLY A 105 2.06 1.60 12.68
N ALA A 106 3.04 0.75 12.94
CA ALA A 106 4.32 0.76 12.24
C ALA A 106 4.12 0.45 10.73
N GLY A 107 4.09 1.51 9.92
CA GLY A 107 4.97 1.69 8.76
C GLY A 107 4.74 0.91 7.45
N GLY A 108 3.65 0.15 7.28
CA GLY A 108 3.31 -0.42 5.97
C GLY A 108 2.62 0.59 5.06
N LYS A 109 2.99 0.65 3.76
CA LYS A 109 2.22 1.43 2.78
C LYS A 109 0.83 0.81 2.63
N GLN A 110 -0.21 1.59 2.93
CA GLN A 110 -1.60 1.18 2.77
C GLN A 110 -1.97 1.13 1.28
N GLY A 111 -2.60 0.05 0.82
CA GLY A 111 -3.15 -0.02 -0.53
C GLY A 111 -4.45 0.74 -0.69
N SER A 112 -4.90 0.89 -1.93
CA SER A 112 -6.11 1.65 -2.28
C SER A 112 -7.41 0.88 -2.14
N GLY A 113 -7.35 -0.46 -2.02
CA GLY A 113 -8.51 -1.34 -2.13
C GLY A 113 -9.04 -1.49 -3.56
N GLN A 114 -8.46 -0.79 -4.54
CA GLN A 114 -8.90 -0.85 -5.93
C GLN A 114 -8.34 -2.09 -6.63
N SER A 115 -8.96 -2.45 -7.74
CA SER A 115 -8.55 -3.58 -8.57
C SER A 115 -8.53 -3.24 -10.05
N LYS A 116 -7.77 -4.02 -10.82
CA LYS A 116 -7.76 -3.99 -12.28
C LYS A 116 -7.78 -5.41 -12.83
N SER A 117 -8.63 -5.64 -13.83
CA SER A 117 -8.80 -6.94 -14.48
C SER A 117 -8.46 -6.87 -15.96
N GLN A 118 -7.88 -7.95 -16.50
CA GLN A 118 -7.58 -8.11 -17.91
C GLN A 118 -7.63 -9.58 -18.31
N LYS A 119 -8.26 -9.89 -19.45
CA LYS A 119 -8.24 -11.22 -20.03
C LYS A 119 -6.89 -11.46 -20.72
N ILE A 120 -6.16 -12.50 -20.31
CA ILE A 120 -4.87 -12.90 -20.87
C ILE A 120 -4.92 -14.37 -21.26
N GLY A 121 -4.51 -14.67 -22.50
CA GLY A 121 -4.55 -16.02 -23.08
C GLY A 121 -3.19 -16.65 -23.30
N ALA A 122 -3.15 -17.69 -24.13
CA ALA A 122 -1.93 -18.43 -24.46
C ALA A 122 -0.86 -17.58 -25.16
N ALA A 123 -1.24 -16.48 -25.82
CA ALA A 123 -0.29 -15.53 -26.40
C ALA A 123 0.53 -14.77 -25.33
N GLY A 124 0.15 -14.84 -24.06
CA GLY A 124 0.71 -14.02 -23.00
C GLY A 124 0.17 -12.59 -23.03
N GLY A 125 0.78 -11.72 -22.23
CA GLY A 125 0.39 -10.32 -22.12
C GLY A 125 0.91 -9.68 -20.84
N SER A 126 0.60 -8.40 -20.66
CA SER A 126 0.96 -7.66 -19.46
C SER A 126 -0.23 -6.89 -18.90
N ILE A 127 -0.26 -6.74 -17.58
CA ILE A 127 -1.21 -5.90 -16.85
C ILE A 127 -0.41 -5.01 -15.87
N THR A 128 -0.60 -3.70 -16.00
CA THR A 128 -0.01 -2.69 -15.10
C THR A 128 -1.10 -2.04 -14.26
N PHE A 129 -0.87 -1.98 -12.95
CA PHE A 129 -1.79 -1.42 -11.96
C PHE A 129 -1.01 -0.78 -10.81
N GLU A 130 -1.25 0.51 -10.53
CA GLU A 130 -0.48 1.28 -9.55
C GLU A 130 1.04 1.14 -9.75
N LEU A 131 1.75 0.60 -8.76
CA LEU A 131 3.21 0.42 -8.80
C LEU A 131 3.61 -0.95 -9.36
N VAL A 132 2.67 -1.85 -9.68
CA VAL A 132 2.98 -3.22 -10.10
C VAL A 132 2.68 -3.46 -11.58
N THR A 133 3.59 -4.15 -12.25
CA THR A 133 3.39 -4.70 -13.58
C THR A 133 3.61 -6.21 -13.53
N LEU A 134 2.63 -6.97 -14.01
CA LEU A 134 2.74 -8.41 -14.22
C LEU A 134 2.84 -8.67 -15.71
N THR A 135 3.86 -9.42 -16.12
CA THR A 135 4.08 -9.90 -17.49
C THR A 135 4.00 -11.42 -17.52
N ILE A 136 3.03 -11.94 -18.27
CA ILE A 136 2.79 -13.36 -18.47
C ILE A 136 3.34 -13.73 -19.85
N PRO A 137 4.39 -14.57 -19.95
CA PRO A 137 4.96 -14.90 -21.26
C PRO A 137 4.05 -15.82 -22.06
N ALA A 138 4.25 -15.86 -23.38
CA ALA A 138 3.52 -16.75 -24.27
C ALA A 138 3.68 -18.23 -23.86
N GLY A 139 2.57 -18.95 -23.82
CA GLY A 139 2.48 -20.35 -23.40
C GLY A 139 2.56 -20.56 -21.88
N ALA A 140 2.54 -19.51 -21.06
CA ALA A 140 2.42 -19.65 -19.61
C ALA A 140 1.00 -20.06 -19.16
N LEU A 141 -0.01 -19.70 -19.96
CA LEU A 141 -1.42 -20.06 -19.78
C LEU A 141 -1.89 -20.96 -20.92
N ALA A 142 -2.74 -21.93 -20.60
CA ALA A 142 -3.30 -22.85 -21.60
C ALA A 142 -4.57 -22.29 -22.28
N ALA A 143 -5.26 -21.36 -21.63
CA ALA A 143 -6.51 -20.77 -22.10
C ALA A 143 -6.65 -19.31 -21.61
N ASP A 144 -7.56 -18.58 -22.23
CA ASP A 144 -7.92 -17.22 -21.83
C ASP A 144 -8.42 -17.19 -20.38
N THR A 145 -7.75 -16.39 -19.55
CA THR A 145 -8.02 -16.29 -18.12
C THR A 145 -8.22 -14.81 -17.75
N ASP A 146 -9.26 -14.51 -16.99
CA ASP A 146 -9.45 -13.18 -16.41
C ASP A 146 -8.52 -13.00 -15.21
N ILE A 147 -7.46 -12.21 -15.40
CA ILE A 147 -6.44 -11.93 -14.41
C ILE A 147 -6.83 -10.64 -13.68
N THR A 148 -6.86 -10.65 -12.36
CA THR A 148 -7.16 -9.46 -11.54
C THR A 148 -6.04 -9.18 -10.56
N ILE A 149 -5.61 -7.92 -10.48
CA ILE A 149 -4.67 -7.42 -9.46
C ILE A 149 -5.44 -6.48 -8.55
N THR A 150 -5.36 -6.70 -7.24
CA THR A 150 -6.00 -5.86 -6.21
C THR A 150 -4.95 -5.29 -5.27
N SER A 151 -5.01 -3.98 -5.00
CA SER A 151 -4.17 -3.30 -4.01
C SER A 151 -4.81 -3.46 -2.63
N VAL A 152 -4.17 -4.19 -1.71
CA VAL A 152 -4.79 -4.54 -0.43
C VAL A 152 -4.87 -3.32 0.49
N ALA A 153 -6.09 -2.94 0.87
CA ALA A 153 -6.36 -1.75 1.67
C ALA A 153 -5.79 -1.82 3.09
N LYS A 154 -5.50 -3.02 3.60
CA LYS A 154 -4.90 -3.22 4.92
C LYS A 154 -3.39 -3.34 4.78
N ALA A 155 -2.64 -2.55 5.55
CA ALA A 155 -1.19 -2.71 5.61
C ALA A 155 -0.83 -4.07 6.24
N GLY A 156 0.13 -4.78 5.64
CA GLY A 156 0.79 -5.90 6.30
C GLY A 156 1.68 -5.44 7.46
N THR A 157 2.23 -6.38 8.23
CA THR A 157 3.24 -6.05 9.24
C THR A 157 4.63 -6.18 8.63
N GLY A 158 5.45 -5.13 8.76
CA GLY A 158 6.81 -5.07 8.22
C GLY A 158 7.08 -3.76 7.48
N ALA A 159 8.32 -3.57 7.03
CA ALA A 159 8.73 -2.40 6.26
C ALA A 159 8.48 -2.62 4.76
N PHE A 160 7.20 -2.72 4.39
CA PHE A 160 6.81 -2.83 2.99
C PHE A 160 7.12 -1.55 2.22
N LEU A 161 7.71 -1.70 1.04
CA LEU A 161 8.08 -0.59 0.15
C LEU A 161 6.93 -0.17 -0.78
N SER A 162 5.90 -0.99 -0.88
CA SER A 162 4.66 -0.74 -1.62
C SER A 162 3.47 -1.32 -0.86
N PRO A 163 2.23 -1.07 -1.30
CA PRO A 163 1.09 -1.91 -0.90
C PRO A 163 1.35 -3.40 -1.16
N VAL A 164 0.62 -4.25 -0.44
CA VAL A 164 0.52 -5.68 -0.77
C VAL A 164 -0.47 -5.82 -1.92
N TYR A 165 -0.08 -6.56 -2.97
CA TYR A 165 -0.95 -6.83 -4.10
C TYR A 165 -1.41 -8.28 -4.08
N LYS A 166 -2.70 -8.48 -4.29
CA LYS A 166 -3.33 -9.80 -4.45
C LYS A 166 -3.58 -10.09 -5.92
N PHE A 167 -3.22 -11.29 -6.35
CA PHE A 167 -3.39 -11.76 -7.73
C PHE A 167 -4.45 -12.87 -7.79
N ASP A 168 -5.49 -12.65 -8.59
CA ASP A 168 -6.59 -13.59 -8.81
C ASP A 168 -6.61 -14.07 -10.28
N PRO A 169 -7.00 -15.34 -10.54
CA PRO A 169 -7.55 -16.30 -9.59
C PRO A 169 -6.49 -16.90 -8.64
N PRO A 170 -6.84 -17.20 -7.39
CA PRO A 170 -5.87 -17.67 -6.41
C PRO A 170 -5.33 -19.04 -6.80
N LEU A 171 -4.04 -19.27 -6.57
CA LEU A 171 -3.33 -20.53 -6.86
C LEU A 171 -3.24 -20.91 -8.35
N LEU A 172 -3.54 -19.99 -9.28
CA LEU A 172 -3.25 -20.20 -10.70
C LEU A 172 -1.75 -20.48 -10.86
N THR A 173 -1.42 -21.63 -11.46
CA THR A 173 -0.03 -22.04 -11.71
C THR A 173 0.30 -21.82 -13.18
N PHE A 174 1.47 -21.28 -13.45
CA PHE A 174 1.94 -21.03 -14.82
C PHE A 174 2.81 -22.16 -15.33
N SER A 175 2.68 -22.50 -16.62
CA SER A 175 3.58 -23.44 -17.30
C SER A 175 4.98 -22.86 -17.55
N LYS A 176 5.10 -21.53 -17.53
CA LYS A 176 6.36 -20.77 -17.58
C LYS A 176 6.30 -19.66 -16.55
N PRO A 177 7.38 -19.32 -15.83
CA PRO A 177 7.34 -18.27 -14.82
C PRO A 177 6.82 -16.94 -15.40
N ALA A 178 5.87 -16.32 -14.69
CA ALA A 178 5.45 -14.96 -14.96
C ALA A 178 6.37 -13.98 -14.23
N HIS A 179 6.57 -12.81 -14.80
CA HIS A 179 7.48 -11.82 -14.27
C HIS A 179 6.70 -10.69 -13.58
N VAL A 180 7.03 -10.38 -12.32
CA VAL A 180 6.43 -9.27 -11.57
C VAL A 180 7.46 -8.19 -11.33
N LYS A 181 7.08 -6.94 -11.62
CA LYS A 181 7.88 -5.75 -11.41
C LYS A 181 7.15 -4.76 -10.53
N PHE A 182 7.85 -4.21 -9.55
CA PHE A 182 7.37 -3.10 -8.73
C PHE A 182 8.21 -1.85 -9.00
N ALA A 183 7.57 -0.82 -9.55
CA ALA A 183 8.18 0.49 -9.78
C ALA A 183 8.04 1.36 -8.52
N LEU A 184 9.11 1.44 -7.73
CA LEU A 184 9.09 2.16 -6.46
C LEU A 184 9.30 3.68 -6.69
N PRO A 185 8.83 4.54 -5.77
CA PRO A 185 9.08 5.98 -5.87
C PRO A 185 10.56 6.36 -5.69
N SER A 186 11.37 5.46 -5.14
CA SER A 186 12.81 5.63 -4.94
C SER A 186 13.52 4.28 -5.03
N ALA A 187 14.82 4.28 -5.29
CA ALA A 187 15.64 3.08 -5.35
C ALA A 187 15.46 2.21 -4.08
N PRO A 188 15.20 0.90 -4.22
CA PRO A 188 15.06 0.01 -3.08
C PRO A 188 16.40 -0.13 -2.34
N PRO A 189 16.40 -0.20 -0.99
CA PRO A 189 17.59 -0.59 -0.25
C PRO A 189 18.20 -1.91 -0.72
N SER A 190 19.51 -2.07 -0.54
CA SER A 190 20.26 -3.26 -0.98
C SER A 190 19.77 -4.56 -0.34
N SER A 191 19.18 -4.52 0.85
CA SER A 191 18.63 -5.68 1.55
C SER A 191 17.12 -5.92 1.32
N SER A 192 16.48 -5.20 0.40
CA SER A 192 15.07 -5.45 0.04
C SER A 192 14.91 -6.66 -0.87
N ASN A 193 13.81 -7.40 -0.74
CA ASN A 193 13.45 -8.48 -1.67
C ASN A 193 11.97 -8.38 -2.02
N VAL A 194 11.57 -9.04 -3.12
CA VAL A 194 10.16 -9.37 -3.34
C VAL A 194 9.78 -10.52 -2.41
N TYR A 195 8.73 -10.33 -1.63
CA TYR A 195 8.16 -11.35 -0.76
C TYR A 195 6.83 -11.84 -1.34
N TRP A 196 6.61 -13.14 -1.27
CA TRP A 196 5.44 -13.79 -1.84
C TRP A 196 4.85 -14.81 -0.87
N THR A 197 3.52 -14.85 -0.74
CA THR A 197 2.86 -15.87 0.08
C THR A 197 2.87 -17.23 -0.64
N THR A 198 3.12 -18.29 0.12
CA THR A 198 2.93 -19.68 -0.35
C THR A 198 1.60 -20.22 0.16
N ASP A 199 0.87 -20.94 -0.69
CA ASP A 199 -0.23 -21.84 -0.30
C ASP A 199 -1.27 -21.28 0.66
N ASN A 200 -1.77 -20.06 0.40
CA ASN A 200 -2.80 -19.38 1.21
C ASN A 200 -2.35 -19.08 2.65
N SER A 201 -1.05 -19.06 2.91
CA SER A 201 -0.51 -18.58 4.18
C SER A 201 -0.43 -17.05 4.20
N THR A 202 -0.37 -16.48 5.40
CA THR A 202 -0.03 -15.06 5.61
C THR A 202 1.47 -14.84 5.68
N SER A 203 2.24 -15.91 5.84
CA SER A 203 3.69 -15.89 5.86
C SER A 203 4.20 -15.67 4.44
N MET A 204 5.06 -14.68 4.26
CA MET A 204 5.69 -14.43 2.98
C MET A 204 7.12 -14.96 2.98
N SER A 205 7.54 -15.56 1.87
CA SER A 205 8.92 -16.01 1.66
C SER A 205 9.60 -15.09 0.63
N PRO A 206 10.90 -14.80 0.78
CA PRO A 206 11.63 -14.01 -0.20
C PRO A 206 11.76 -14.80 -1.51
N LEU A 207 11.65 -14.09 -2.64
CA LEU A 207 11.97 -14.59 -3.97
C LEU A 207 13.34 -14.10 -4.41
N THR A 208 13.97 -14.83 -5.34
CA THR A 208 15.13 -14.33 -6.08
C THR A 208 14.74 -13.03 -6.78
N THR A 209 15.41 -11.95 -6.41
CA THR A 209 15.00 -10.60 -6.78
C THR A 209 16.10 -9.90 -7.58
N THR A 210 15.73 -9.23 -8.67
CA THR A 210 16.61 -8.32 -9.41
C THR A 210 16.18 -6.87 -9.13
N LYS A 211 17.15 -5.95 -9.05
CA LYS A 211 16.93 -4.53 -8.80
C LYS A 211 17.60 -3.71 -9.90
N SER A 212 16.90 -2.72 -10.41
CA SER A 212 17.44 -1.81 -11.44
C SER A 212 16.84 -0.43 -11.28
N GLY A 213 17.65 0.56 -10.89
CA GLY A 213 17.16 1.90 -10.58
C GLY A 213 16.09 1.87 -9.48
N ASN A 214 14.86 2.24 -9.84
CA ASN A 214 13.70 2.24 -8.95
C ASN A 214 12.86 0.95 -9.03
N ASP A 215 13.22 0.02 -9.90
CA ASP A 215 12.49 -1.22 -10.11
C ASP A 215 13.04 -2.35 -9.23
N ILE A 216 12.13 -3.15 -8.67
CA ILE A 216 12.42 -4.40 -7.99
C ILE A 216 11.52 -5.50 -8.57
N GLU A 217 12.13 -6.60 -8.99
CA GLU A 217 11.51 -7.57 -9.89
C GLU A 217 11.78 -9.01 -9.45
N ALA A 218 10.84 -9.92 -9.71
CA ALA A 218 11.01 -11.34 -9.46
C ALA A 218 10.16 -12.19 -10.43
N ASP A 219 10.53 -13.47 -10.56
CA ASP A 219 9.72 -14.44 -11.29
C ASP A 219 8.82 -15.23 -10.31
N ILE A 220 7.58 -15.45 -10.71
CA ILE A 220 6.56 -16.20 -9.96
C ILE A 220 6.04 -17.38 -10.78
N THR A 221 5.79 -18.51 -10.12
CA THR A 221 5.21 -19.70 -10.75
C THR A 221 3.74 -19.90 -10.39
N LYS A 222 3.23 -19.14 -9.41
CA LYS A 222 1.86 -19.27 -8.90
C LYS A 222 1.31 -17.94 -8.38
N PHE A 223 0.04 -17.67 -8.64
CA PHE A 223 -0.68 -16.52 -8.06
C PHE A 223 -0.94 -16.66 -6.57
N SER A 224 -0.68 -15.56 -5.86
CA SER A 224 -0.91 -15.38 -4.43
C SER A 224 -0.88 -13.88 -4.10
N CYS A 225 -0.39 -13.49 -2.92
CA CYS A 225 -0.06 -12.10 -2.59
C CYS A 225 1.44 -11.84 -2.66
N GLY A 226 1.81 -10.61 -3.00
CA GLY A 226 3.20 -10.19 -3.02
C GLY A 226 3.44 -8.71 -2.81
N ALA A 227 4.60 -8.38 -2.27
CA ALA A 227 5.13 -7.02 -2.21
C ALA A 227 6.64 -7.01 -1.97
N PRO A 228 7.35 -5.95 -2.41
CA PRO A 228 8.69 -5.65 -1.96
C PRO A 228 8.69 -5.25 -0.48
N CYS A 229 9.57 -5.88 0.29
CA CYS A 229 9.77 -5.59 1.70
C CYS A 229 11.25 -5.36 1.98
N TYR A 230 11.55 -4.45 2.91
CA TYR A 230 12.88 -4.21 3.41
C TYR A 230 13.09 -4.90 4.76
N CYS A 231 14.27 -5.49 4.95
CA CYS A 231 14.72 -5.96 6.25
C CYS A 231 16.18 -5.59 6.49
N ALA A 232 16.46 -5.04 7.67
CA ALA A 232 17.82 -4.81 8.11
C ALA A 232 18.47 -6.09 8.70
N THR A 233 17.65 -7.02 9.22
CA THR A 233 18.11 -8.21 9.94
C THR A 233 17.31 -9.45 9.51
N GLU A 234 18.01 -10.55 9.23
CA GLU A 234 17.43 -11.87 8.98
C GLU A 234 17.13 -12.60 10.32
N PRO A 235 16.02 -13.37 10.43
CA PRO A 235 15.00 -13.60 9.41
C PRO A 235 14.00 -12.43 9.28
N CYS A 236 13.58 -12.15 8.05
CA CYS A 236 12.56 -11.14 7.77
C CYS A 236 11.18 -11.48 8.35
N ALA A 237 10.52 -10.49 8.95
CA ALA A 237 9.18 -10.61 9.54
C ALA A 237 8.07 -9.97 8.69
N CYS A 238 8.19 -9.98 7.36
CA CYS A 238 7.16 -9.41 6.48
C CYS A 238 5.96 -10.37 6.41
N THR A 239 4.83 -9.96 6.96
CA THR A 239 3.60 -10.76 7.00
C THR A 239 2.50 -10.05 6.22
N ALA A 240 1.86 -10.78 5.32
CA ALA A 240 0.75 -10.27 4.54
C ALA A 240 -0.47 -10.00 5.44
N PRO A 241 -1.31 -9.00 5.12
CA PRO A 241 -2.56 -8.77 5.83
C PRO A 241 -3.51 -9.96 5.65
N ALA A 242 -4.04 -10.44 6.76
CA ALA A 242 -5.18 -11.36 6.80
C ALA A 242 -6.49 -10.57 6.98
N PRO A 243 -7.60 -11.03 6.36
CA PRO A 243 -7.75 -12.27 5.59
C PRO A 243 -7.48 -12.13 4.08
N GLU A 244 -7.08 -10.96 3.59
CA GLU A 244 -7.09 -10.62 2.15
C GLU A 244 -6.17 -11.53 1.31
N CYS A 245 -5.10 -12.06 1.92
CA CYS A 245 -4.16 -12.98 1.29
C CYS A 245 -4.42 -14.47 1.59
N GLN A 246 -5.44 -14.77 2.40
CA GLN A 246 -5.91 -16.13 2.67
C GLN A 246 -7.09 -16.46 1.74
N LYS A 247 -7.08 -17.66 1.16
CA LYS A 247 -8.12 -18.10 0.21
C LYS A 247 -9.50 -18.12 0.86
N GLY A 248 -10.51 -17.72 0.10
CA GLY A 248 -11.88 -18.22 0.32
C GLY A 248 -12.74 -17.43 1.31
N GLY A 249 -12.34 -16.23 1.72
CA GLY A 249 -13.30 -15.27 2.26
C GLY A 249 -14.16 -14.70 1.13
N SER A 250 -15.08 -15.49 0.59
CA SER A 250 -16.28 -14.89 -0.01
C SER A 250 -16.89 -14.04 1.10
N ALA A 251 -16.84 -12.72 0.94
CA ALA A 251 -17.62 -11.81 1.77
C ALA A 251 -19.12 -12.10 1.58
#